data_AF-A0A956J909-F1
#
_entry.id   AF-A0A956J909-F1
#
_cell.length_a   1.000
_cell.length_b   1.000
_cell.length_c   1.000
_cell.angle_alpha   90.00
_cell.angle_beta   90.00
_cell.angle_gamma   90.00
#
_symmetry.space_group_name_H-M   'P 1'
#
loop_
_entity.id
_entity.type
_entity.pdbx_description
1 polymer ?
#
loop_
_entity_poly.entity_id
_entity_poly.type
_entity_poly.pdbx_seq_one_letter_code
_entity_poly.pdbx_strand_id
1 'polypeptide(L)' 'MAKRQTRRSISVKGITYQRLKNFCETQGMSVSGYLEDIIAARLDEAQVPVPERVDPRPEPAAKPQREREEIISQHFTF' A
#
# COMPACT_ATOMS: atom_id res chain seq x y z
N MET A 1 -16.51 5.85 15.68
CA MET A 1 -16.66 5.32 14.30
C MET A 1 -15.28 5.11 13.73
N ALA A 2 -14.90 3.88 13.37
CA ALA A 2 -13.63 3.65 12.69
C ALA A 2 -13.65 4.43 11.37
N LYS A 3 -12.68 5.34 11.17
CA LYS A 3 -12.54 6.05 9.89
C LYS A 3 -12.45 4.99 8.80
N ARG A 4 -13.32 5.10 7.80
CA ARG A 4 -13.52 4.11 6.74
C ARG A 4 -12.16 3.84 6.07
N GLN A 5 -11.56 2.68 6.34
CA GLN A 5 -10.26 2.32 5.75
C GLN A 5 -10.44 2.18 4.24
N THR A 6 -9.55 2.81 3.48
CA THR A 6 -9.63 2.77 2.02
C THR A 6 -8.47 1.96 1.46
N ARG A 7 -8.76 0.97 0.62
CA ARG A 7 -7.72 0.18 -0.05
C ARG A 7 -7.00 1.05 -1.08
N ARG A 8 -5.67 1.09 -1.01
CA ARG A 8 -4.79 1.79 -1.96
C ARG A 8 -3.65 0.85 -2.38
N SER A 9 -3.31 0.85 -3.66
CA SER A 9 -2.16 0.11 -4.19
C SER A 9 -1.00 1.07 -4.43
N ILE A 10 0.21 0.62 -4.13
CA ILE A 10 1.46 1.34 -4.44
C ILE A 10 2.37 0.43 -5.26
N SER A 11 3.08 1.00 -6.22
CA SER A 11 4.10 0.26 -6.98
C SER A 11 5.43 0.30 -6.21
N VAL A 12 6.05 -0.87 -6.02
CA VAL A 12 7.37 -1.02 -5.40
C VAL A 12 8.19 -2.05 -6.18
N LYS A 13 9.51 -2.05 -6.01
CA LYS A 13 10.37 -3.09 -6.60
C LYS A 13 10.01 -4.46 -6.01
N GLY A 14 9.94 -5.50 -6.85
CA GLY A 14 9.57 -6.86 -6.42
C GLY A 14 10.45 -7.40 -5.29
N ILE A 15 11.77 -7.20 -5.38
CA ILE A 15 12.72 -7.59 -4.32
C ILE A 15 12.39 -6.89 -2.99
N THR A 16 12.04 -5.61 -3.02
CA THR A 16 11.67 -4.86 -1.82
C THR A 16 10.39 -5.41 -1.21
N TYR A 17 9.38 -5.68 -2.03
CA TYR A 17 8.13 -6.28 -1.57
C TYR A 17 8.35 -7.66 -0.95
N GLN A 18 9.14 -8.53 -1.59
CA GLN A 18 9.39 -9.87 -1.07
C GLN A 18 10.11 -9.83 0.29
N ARG A 19 11.12 -8.95 0.44
CA ARG A 19 11.80 -8.75 1.72
C ARG A 19 10.84 -8.29 2.81
N LEU A 20 9.97 -7.33 2.49
CA LEU A 20 8.94 -6.82 3.40
C LEU A 20 7.96 -7.93 3.80
N LYS A 21 7.45 -8.69 2.82
CA LYS A 21 6.52 -9.80 3.05
C LYS A 21 7.13 -10.84 3.99
N ASN A 22 8.34 -11.31 3.69
CA ASN A 22 9.02 -12.32 4.52
C ASN A 22 9.21 -11.83 5.95
N PHE A 23 9.67 -10.59 6.11
CA PHE A 23 9.82 -9.97 7.42
C PHE A 23 8.50 -9.99 8.21
N CYS A 24 7.41 -9.48 7.61
CA CYS A 24 6.10 -9.46 8.25
C CYS A 24 5.59 -10.86 8.62
N GLU A 25 5.79 -11.86 7.75
CA GLU A 25 5.43 -13.25 8.02
C GLU A 25 6.19 -13.84 9.21
N THR A 26 7.51 -13.58 9.32
CA THR A 26 8.28 -14.07 10.48
C THR A 26 7.83 -13.48 11.81
N GLN A 27 7.24 -12.28 11.79
CA GLN A 27 6.76 -11.58 12.97
C GLN A 27 5.26 -11.81 13.23
N GLY A 28 4.58 -12.62 12.40
CA GLY A 28 3.14 -12.87 12.52
C GLY A 28 2.26 -11.63 12.28
N MET A 29 2.75 -10.66 11.50
CA MET A 29 2.07 -9.39 11.22
C MET A 29 1.68 -9.26 9.75
N SER A 30 0.66 -8.44 9.46
CA SER A 30 0.28 -8.13 8.09
C SER A 30 1.19 -7.05 7.48
N VAL A 31 1.44 -7.16 6.17
CA VAL A 31 2.19 -6.12 5.42
C VAL A 31 1.51 -4.75 5.53
N SER A 32 0.18 -4.71 5.49
CA SER A 32 -0.59 -3.46 5.64
C SER A 32 -0.41 -2.85 7.03
N GLY A 33 -0.51 -3.64 8.09
CA GLY A 33 -0.34 -3.14 9.47
C GLY A 33 1.05 -2.58 9.69
N TYR A 34 2.08 -3.32 9.26
CA TYR A 34 3.47 -2.84 9.35
C TYR A 34 3.70 -1.54 8.57
N LEU A 35 3.13 -1.41 7.36
CA LEU A 35 3.24 -0.18 6.59
C LEU A 35 2.50 0.98 7.24
N GLU A 36 1.31 0.75 7.80
CA GLU A 36 0.57 1.78 8.53
C GLU A 36 1.37 2.30 9.72
N ASP A 37 1.97 1.40 10.51
CA ASP A 37 2.78 1.75 11.68
C ASP A 37 4.02 2.57 11.29
N ILE A 38 4.77 2.13 10.26
CA ILE A 38 5.96 2.85 9.80
C ILE A 38 5.61 4.20 9.19
N ILE A 39 4.55 4.26 8.37
CA ILE A 39 4.15 5.52 7.74
C ILE A 39 3.72 6.52 8.83
N ALA A 40 2.90 6.09 9.80
CA ALA A 40 2.50 6.93 10.92
C ALA A 40 3.71 7.46 11.69
N ALA A 41 4.61 6.56 12.14
CA ALA A 41 5.79 6.95 12.89
C ALA A 41 6.68 7.96 12.15
N ARG A 42 6.87 7.79 10.84
CA ARG A 42 7.69 8.71 10.02
C ARG A 42 7.02 10.06 9.78
N LEU A 43 5.70 10.08 9.63
CA LEU A 43 4.95 11.33 9.46
C LEU A 43 4.86 12.10 10.78
N ASP A 44 4.70 11.40 11.90
CA ASP A 44 4.71 11.98 13.24
C ASP A 44 6.08 12.60 13.59
N GLU A 45 7.18 11.88 13.30
CA GLU A 45 8.54 12.38 13.44
C GLU A 45 8.78 13.65 12.61
N ALA A 46 8.20 13.70 11.41
CA ALA A 46 8.25 14.85 10.52
C ALA A 46 7.22 15.95 10.86
N GLN A 47 6.44 15.79 11.94
CA GLN A 47 5.37 16.70 12.37
C GLN A 47 4.36 17.02 11.26
N VAL A 48 4.09 16.05 10.38
CA VAL A 48 3.11 16.22 9.31
C VAL A 48 1.72 16.21 9.92
N PRO A 49 0.90 17.26 9.75
CA PRO A 49 -0.41 17.32 10.36
C PRO A 49 -1.35 16.25 9.80
N VAL A 50 -2.13 15.63 10.67
CA VAL A 50 -3.17 14.68 10.26
C VAL A 50 -4.27 15.42 9.49
N PRO A 51 -4.62 15.00 8.26
CA PRO A 51 -5.69 15.65 7.51
C PRO A 51 -7.04 15.57 8.22
N GLU A 52 -7.75 16.69 8.30
CA GLU A 52 -9.10 16.76 8.89
C GLU A 52 -10.14 16.01 8.05
N ARG A 53 -9.91 15.90 6.73
CA ARG A 53 -10.80 15.24 5.77
C ARG A 53 -9.99 14.38 4.79
N VAL A 54 -10.57 13.25 4.42
CA VAL A 54 -10.04 12.37 3.37
C VAL A 54 -11.03 12.40 2.22
N ASP A 55 -10.60 12.92 1.07
CA ASP A 55 -11.45 12.97 -0.10
C ASP A 55 -11.77 11.55 -0.61
N PRO A 56 -12.98 11.33 -1.15
CA PRO A 56 -13.30 10.09 -1.83
C PRO A 56 -12.29 9.80 -2.94
N ARG A 57 -12.00 8.51 -3.17
CA ARG A 57 -11.19 8.10 -4.32
C ARG A 57 -11.87 8.68 -5.58
N PRO A 58 -11.15 9.38 -6.47
CA PRO A 58 -11.73 9.80 -7.75
C PRO A 58 -12.25 8.55 -8.47
N GLU A 59 -13.50 8.60 -8.93
CA GLU A 59 -14.03 7.54 -9.76
C GLU A 59 -13.16 7.43 -11.01
N PRO A 60 -12.74 6.22 -11.41
CA PRO A 60 -12.00 6.09 -12.65
C PRO A 60 -12.89 6.59 -13.79
N ALA A 61 -12.51 7.70 -14.43
CA ALA A 61 -13.08 8.09 -15.70
C ALA A 61 -13.04 6.85 -16.60
N ALA A 62 -14.18 6.46 -17.18
CA ALA A 62 -14.30 5.29 -18.03
C ALA A 62 -13.28 5.41 -19.18
N LYS A 63 -12.10 4.81 -19.01
CA LYS A 63 -11.07 4.78 -20.04
C LYS A 63 -11.47 3.70 -21.04
N PRO A 64 -11.41 3.97 -22.36
CA PRO A 64 -11.50 2.91 -23.36
C PRO A 64 -10.39 1.91 -23.06
N GLN A 65 -10.75 0.64 -23.23
CA GLN A 65 -10.02 -0.59 -22.94
C GLN A 65 -8.66 -0.64 -23.64
N ARG A 66 -7.70 0.18 -23.20
CA ARG A 66 -6.29 0.02 -23.56
C ARG A 66 -5.73 -1.03 -22.63
N GLU A 67 -5.50 -2.18 -23.24
CA GLU A 67 -4.60 -3.26 -22.90
C GLU A 67 -4.17 -3.28 -21.43
N ARG A 68 -4.65 -4.30 -20.71
CA ARG A 68 -4.04 -4.73 -19.46
C ARG A 68 -2.55 -4.89 -19.75
N GLU A 69 -1.75 -3.87 -19.46
CA GLU A 69 -0.39 -4.07 -19.03
C GLU A 69 -0.54 -4.93 -17.78
N GLU A 70 -0.49 -6.25 -18.00
CA GLU A 70 -0.30 -7.22 -16.96
C GLU A 70 0.86 -6.67 -16.14
N ILE A 71 0.56 -6.23 -14.91
CA ILE A 71 1.61 -6.07 -13.92
C ILE A 71 2.11 -7.50 -13.74
N ILE A 72 3.13 -7.88 -14.51
CA ILE A 72 3.71 -9.22 -14.52
C ILE A 72 4.28 -9.41 -13.12
N SER A 73 3.47 -9.96 -12.23
CA SER A 73 3.91 -10.55 -10.99
C SER A 73 4.65 -11.82 -11.38
N GLN A 74 5.92 -11.67 -11.74
CA GLN A 74 6.83 -12.80 -11.89
C GLN A 74 6.86 -13.51 -10.53
N HIS A 75 6.12 -14.62 -10.44
CA HIS A 75 6.22 -15.52 -9.31
C HIS A 75 7.62 -16.13 -9.40
N PHE A 76 8.53 -15.68 -8.54
CA PHE A 76 9.80 -16.36 -8.36
C PHE A 76 9.52 -17.69 -7.66
N THR A 77 9.58 -18.78 -8.43
CA THR A 77 9.67 -20.13 -7.90
C THR A 77 11.09 -20.36 -7.39
N PHE A 78 11.22 -20.71 -6.12
CA PHE A 78 12.42 -21.33 -5.54
C PHE A 78 12.15 -22.81 -5.32
#